data_AF-A0AAE1MUZ2-F1
#
_entry.id   AF-A0AAE1MUZ2-F1
#
_cell.length_a   1.000
_cell.length_b   1.000
_cell.length_c   1.000
_cell.angle_alpha   90.00
_cell.angle_beta   90.00
_cell.angle_gamma   90.00
#
_symmetry.space_group_name_H-M   'P 1'
#
loop_
_entity.id
_entity.type
_entity.pdbx_description
1 polymer ?
#
loop_
_entity_poly.entity_id
_entity_poly.type
_entity_poly.pdbx_seq_one_letter_code
_entity_poly.pdbx_strand_id
1 'polypeptide(L)'
;MVLTDAQLGNLDEDDVSRLVGEITRIVRGENDLASMGERLHNLNYVMKPEFVEKVLKRCFKVPYMAINFFKWVKLKDGFSCTTEIYNMMLYVAGEAKEFRLVENLLQEMDNYSLNKDIRTWTILISQYGKAK
;
A
#
# COMPACT_ATOMS: atom_id res chain seq x y z
N MET A 1 5.87 -31.67 -7.05
CA MET A 1 6.75 -30.80 -6.23
C MET A 1 5.84 -29.86 -5.47
N VAL A 2 5.46 -30.25 -4.25
CA VAL A 2 4.47 -29.55 -3.43
C VAL A 2 5.23 -28.46 -2.67
N LEU A 3 4.98 -27.19 -2.98
CA LEU A 3 5.42 -26.10 -2.12
C LEU A 3 4.53 -26.16 -0.87
N THR A 4 5.13 -26.64 0.21
CA THR A 4 4.48 -26.80 1.51
C THR A 4 4.03 -25.44 2.05
N ASP A 5 2.78 -25.38 2.50
CA ASP A 5 2.13 -24.32 3.28
C ASP A 5 2.78 -24.03 4.66
N ALA A 6 4.08 -24.33 4.81
CA ALA A 6 4.81 -24.38 6.08
C ALA A 6 5.57 -23.08 6.43
N GLN A 7 5.05 -21.92 6.03
CA GLN A 7 5.44 -20.62 6.60
C GLN A 7 4.24 -19.76 7.01
N LEU A 8 3.04 -20.35 7.09
CA LEU A 8 1.84 -19.69 7.60
C LEU A 8 1.68 -19.94 9.11
N GLY A 9 2.75 -19.67 9.87
CA GLY A 9 2.71 -19.59 11.33
C GLY A 9 2.54 -18.14 11.74
N ASN A 10 1.55 -17.85 12.59
CA ASN A 10 1.24 -16.53 13.12
C ASN A 10 2.51 -15.73 13.46
N LEU A 11 2.82 -14.70 12.67
CA LEU A 11 3.79 -13.68 13.09
C LEU A 11 3.20 -13.02 14.33
N ASP A 12 3.94 -13.06 15.44
CA ASP A 12 3.54 -12.31 16.61
C ASP A 12 3.64 -10.81 16.35
N GLU A 13 3.07 -10.00 17.24
CA GLU A 13 3.01 -8.55 17.04
C GLU A 13 4.41 -7.91 16.93
N ASP A 14 5.43 -8.51 17.55
CA ASP A 14 6.81 -8.02 17.53
C ASP A 14 7.47 -8.27 16.17
N ASP A 15 7.32 -9.47 15.61
CA ASP A 15 7.81 -9.81 14.27
C ASP A 15 7.21 -8.90 13.19
N VAL A 16 5.90 -8.64 13.29
CA VAL A 16 5.23 -7.71 12.38
C VAL A 16 5.75 -6.29 12.57
N SER A 17 5.97 -5.85 13.81
CA SER A 17 6.48 -4.51 14.08
C SER A 17 7.89 -4.30 13.53
N ARG A 18 8.77 -5.29 13.71
CA ARG A 18 10.14 -5.32 13.16
C ARG A 18 10.11 -5.29 11.64
N LEU A 19 9.33 -6.16 11.01
CA LEU A 19 9.20 -6.21 9.56
C LEU A 19 8.70 -4.88 8.98
N VAL A 20 7.64 -4.32 9.57
CA VAL A 20 7.13 -3.01 9.14
C VAL A 20 8.20 -1.92 9.33
N GLY A 21 9.00 -1.99 10.40
CA GLY A 21 10.13 -1.08 10.65
C GLY A 21 11.20 -1.16 9.57
N GLU A 22 11.60 -2.38 9.20
CA GLU A 22 12.58 -2.63 8.13
C GLU A 22 12.08 -2.17 6.76
N ILE A 23 10.84 -2.50 6.40
CA ILE A 23 10.21 -2.03 5.15
C ILE A 23 10.17 -0.50 5.13
N THR A 24 9.75 0.14 6.22
CA THR A 24 9.70 1.61 6.30
C THR A 24 11.10 2.22 6.13
N ARG A 25 12.14 1.58 6.70
CA ARG A 25 13.54 2.01 6.55
C ARG A 25 14.02 1.89 5.11
N ILE A 26 13.69 0.81 4.41
CA ILE A 26 14.01 0.62 2.99
C ILE A 26 13.31 1.69 2.15
N VAL A 27 11.99 1.83 2.29
CA VAL A 27 11.19 2.81 1.54
C VAL A 27 11.69 4.24 1.75
N ARG A 28 12.24 4.56 2.93
CA ARG A 28 12.82 5.87 3.24
C ARG A 28 14.22 6.10 2.66
N GLY A 29 15.03 5.04 2.56
CA GLY A 29 16.43 5.13 2.15
C GLY A 29 16.64 5.15 0.65
N GLU A 30 15.67 4.65 -0.13
CA GLU A 30 15.80 4.45 -1.57
C GLU A 30 15.02 5.51 -2.35
N ASN A 31 15.67 6.07 -3.38
CA ASN A 31 15.06 7.11 -4.24
C ASN A 31 14.43 6.55 -5.52
N ASP A 32 14.71 5.29 -5.87
CA ASP A 32 14.19 4.64 -7.06
C ASP A 32 13.48 3.31 -6.74
N LEU A 33 12.52 2.96 -7.61
CA LEU A 33 11.65 1.81 -7.41
C LEU A 33 12.38 0.46 -7.58
N ALA A 34 13.46 0.42 -8.37
CA ALA A 34 14.20 -0.81 -8.64
C ALA A 34 15.06 -1.21 -7.44
N SER A 35 15.87 -0.28 -6.91
CA SER A 35 16.70 -0.50 -5.70
C SER A 35 15.82 -0.81 -4.49
N MET A 36 14.74 -0.05 -4.32
CA MET A 36 13.73 -0.34 -3.28
C MET A 36 13.15 -1.74 -3.47
N GLY A 37 12.79 -2.09 -4.69
CA GLY A 37 12.13 -3.35 -4.98
C GLY A 37 13.00 -4.58 -4.80
N GLU A 38 14.28 -4.49 -5.12
CA GLU A 38 15.29 -5.52 -4.88
C GLU A 38 15.45 -5.77 -3.37
N ARG A 39 15.63 -4.69 -2.59
CA ARG A 39 15.79 -4.81 -1.13
C ARG A 39 14.56 -5.40 -0.46
N LEU A 40 13.36 -5.00 -0.89
CA LEU A 40 12.11 -5.58 -0.38
C LEU A 40 11.93 -7.04 -0.79
N HIS A 41 12.38 -7.42 -2.00
CA HIS A 41 12.36 -8.82 -2.43
C HIS A 41 13.30 -9.70 -1.61
N ASN A 42 14.49 -9.19 -1.27
CA ASN A 42 15.50 -9.90 -0.48
C ASN A 42 15.06 -10.18 0.97
N LEU A 43 13.98 -9.55 1.46
CA LEU A 43 13.40 -9.90 2.75
C LEU A 43 12.68 -11.27 2.73
N ASN A 44 12.40 -11.83 1.55
CA ASN A 44 11.74 -13.14 1.37
C ASN A 44 10.42 -13.32 2.15
N TYR A 45 9.65 -12.24 2.34
CA TYR A 45 8.32 -12.29 2.95
C TYR A 45 7.21 -12.26 1.90
N VAL A 46 6.17 -13.08 2.13
CA VAL A 46 4.93 -13.03 1.36
C VAL A 46 4.14 -11.79 1.79
N MET A 47 3.95 -10.86 0.86
CA MET A 47 3.15 -9.66 1.08
C MET A 47 1.67 -10.05 1.08
N LYS A 48 1.05 -10.02 2.26
CA LYS A 48 -0.40 -10.16 2.42
C LYS A 48 -1.07 -8.79 2.61
N PRO A 49 -2.35 -8.64 2.26
CA PRO A 49 -3.06 -7.36 2.41
C PRO A 49 -2.91 -6.73 3.80
N GLU A 50 -2.98 -7.53 4.86
CA GLU A 50 -2.90 -7.05 6.24
C GLU A 50 -1.53 -6.43 6.56
N PHE A 51 -0.45 -6.95 5.96
CA PHE A 51 0.89 -6.39 6.12
C PHE A 51 1.03 -5.08 5.35
N VAL A 52 0.53 -5.03 4.13
CA VAL A 52 0.54 -3.83 3.29
C VAL A 52 -0.22 -2.70 3.98
N GLU A 53 -1.38 -2.98 4.55
CA GLU A 53 -2.15 -2.00 5.33
C GLU A 53 -1.36 -1.47 6.54
N LYS A 54 -0.68 -2.34 7.29
CA LYS A 54 0.13 -1.92 8.44
C LYS A 54 1.31 -1.03 8.04
N VAL A 55 2.00 -1.36 6.94
CA VAL A 55 3.08 -0.53 6.39
C VAL A 55 2.56 0.81 5.91
N LEU A 56 1.50 0.82 5.10
CA LEU A 56 0.90 2.04 4.58
C LEU A 56 0.39 2.96 5.70
N LYS A 57 -0.19 2.41 6.78
CA LYS A 57 -0.56 3.17 7.98
C LYS A 57 0.64 3.88 8.62
N ARG A 58 1.83 3.28 8.63
CA ARG A 58 3.06 3.95 9.13
C ARG A 58 3.60 4.98 8.13
N CYS A 59 3.50 4.73 6.84
CA CYS A 59 3.95 5.64 5.78
C CYS A 59 2.96 6.78 5.48
N PHE A 60 1.76 6.74 6.05
CA PHE A 60 0.64 7.63 5.74
C PHE A 60 0.94 9.13 5.86
N LYS A 61 1.84 9.51 6.78
CA LYS A 61 2.25 10.90 6.99
C LYS A 61 3.24 11.42 5.93
N VAL A 62 3.78 10.54 5.10
CA VAL A 62 4.76 10.88 4.07
C VAL A 62 4.28 10.31 2.74
N PRO A 63 3.48 11.08 1.96
CA PRO A 63 2.78 10.55 0.80
C PRO A 63 3.69 9.87 -0.24
N TYR A 64 4.88 10.42 -0.49
CA TYR A 64 5.82 9.83 -1.45
C TYR A 64 6.21 8.38 -1.06
N MET A 65 6.40 8.11 0.24
CA MET A 65 6.79 6.79 0.73
C MET A 65 5.67 5.78 0.51
N ALA A 66 4.45 6.17 0.89
CA ALA A 66 3.26 5.33 0.70
C ALA A 66 3.02 5.05 -0.78
N ILE A 67 3.16 6.05 -1.66
CA ILE A 67 3.00 5.89 -3.11
C ILE A 67 4.05 4.94 -3.70
N ASN A 68 5.33 5.09 -3.35
CA ASN A 68 6.39 4.23 -3.88
C ASN A 68 6.21 2.78 -3.42
N PHE A 69 5.95 2.58 -2.11
CA PHE A 69 5.67 1.26 -1.58
C PHE A 69 4.45 0.61 -2.26
N PHE A 70 3.35 1.36 -2.42
CA PHE A 70 2.15 0.86 -3.10
C PHE A 70 2.41 0.48 -4.56
N LYS A 71 3.17 1.28 -5.30
CA LYS A 71 3.58 0.94 -6.68
C LYS A 71 4.34 -0.39 -6.73
N TRP A 72 5.28 -0.60 -5.80
CA TRP A 72 6.03 -1.86 -5.74
C TRP A 72 5.14 -3.05 -5.38
N VAL A 73 4.25 -2.89 -4.39
CA VAL A 73 3.28 -3.94 -4.01
C VAL A 73 2.44 -4.37 -5.21
N LYS A 74 1.99 -3.42 -6.03
CA LYS A 74 1.21 -3.71 -7.24
C LYS A 74 1.98 -4.44 -8.35
N LEU A 75 3.31 -4.40 -8.35
CA LEU A 75 4.14 -5.15 -9.29
C LEU A 75 4.33 -6.62 -8.86
N LYS A 76 3.87 -7.00 -7.66
CA LYS A 76 3.96 -8.39 -7.21
C LYS A 76 2.82 -9.21 -7.80
N ASP A 77 3.21 -10.22 -8.58
CA ASP A 77 2.27 -11.20 -9.12
C ASP A 77 1.42 -11.82 -8.03
N GLY A 78 0.12 -11.92 -8.30
CA GLY A 78 -0.87 -12.51 -7.39
C GLY A 78 -1.28 -11.62 -6.21
N PHE A 79 -0.75 -10.40 -6.07
CA PHE A 79 -1.23 -9.48 -5.04
C PHE A 79 -2.49 -8.73 -5.50
N SER A 80 -3.62 -9.02 -4.84
CA SER A 80 -4.87 -8.28 -5.05
C SER A 80 -5.06 -7.23 -3.96
N CYS A 81 -4.99 -5.96 -4.33
CA CYS A 81 -5.34 -4.86 -3.44
C CYS A 81 -6.83 -4.91 -3.08
N THR A 82 -7.14 -4.64 -1.81
CA THR A 82 -8.51 -4.56 -1.29
C THR A 82 -9.06 -3.13 -1.43
N THR A 83 -10.38 -2.97 -1.32
CA THR A 83 -11.02 -1.63 -1.21
C THR A 83 -10.40 -0.81 -0.08
N GLU A 84 -10.02 -1.43 1.04
CA GLU A 84 -9.41 -0.74 2.18
C GLU A 84 -8.02 -0.17 1.84
N ILE A 85 -7.18 -0.94 1.14
CA ILE A 85 -5.88 -0.46 0.66
C ILE A 85 -6.06 0.71 -0.31
N TYR A 86 -7.02 0.61 -1.24
CA TYR A 86 -7.35 1.70 -2.16
C TYR A 86 -7.86 2.95 -1.44
N ASN A 87 -8.76 2.80 -0.46
CA ASN A 87 -9.23 3.90 0.37
C ASN A 87 -8.07 4.60 1.10
N MET A 88 -7.10 3.86 1.61
CA MET A 88 -5.91 4.44 2.23
C MET A 88 -5.10 5.26 1.23
N MET A 89 -4.90 4.74 0.01
CA MET A 89 -4.15 5.44 -1.03
C MET A 89 -4.89 6.65 -1.59
N LEU A 90 -6.22 6.59 -1.73
CA LEU A 90 -7.04 7.75 -2.10
C LEU A 90 -6.89 8.88 -1.09
N TYR A 91 -6.89 8.56 0.20
CA TYR A 91 -6.64 9.56 1.24
C TYR A 91 -5.23 10.16 1.11
N VAL A 92 -4.19 9.31 1.00
CA VAL A 92 -2.80 9.76 0.88
C VAL A 92 -2.60 10.67 -0.33
N ALA A 93 -3.14 10.28 -1.49
CA ALA A 93 -3.06 11.06 -2.72
C ALA A 93 -3.82 12.40 -2.59
N GLY A 94 -4.99 12.38 -1.95
CA GLY A 94 -5.77 13.59 -1.68
C GLY A 94 -5.05 14.59 -0.76
N GLU A 95 -4.47 14.13 0.35
CA GLU A 95 -3.68 15.00 1.24
C GLU A 95 -2.42 15.54 0.56
N ALA A 96 -1.84 14.78 -0.37
CA ALA A 96 -0.73 15.23 -1.21
C ALA A 96 -1.16 16.18 -2.34
N LYS A 97 -2.46 16.41 -2.53
CA LYS A 97 -3.05 17.16 -3.66
C LYS A 97 -2.70 16.58 -5.04
N GLU A 98 -2.40 15.28 -5.09
CA GLU A 98 -2.11 14.53 -6.31
C GLU A 98 -3.43 14.06 -6.95
N PHE A 99 -4.28 14.98 -7.39
CA PHE A 99 -5.64 14.65 -7.88
C PHE A 99 -5.64 13.72 -9.09
N ARG A 100 -4.64 13.82 -9.96
CA ARG A 100 -4.47 12.87 -11.07
C ARG A 100 -4.26 11.44 -10.56
N LEU A 101 -3.53 11.27 -9.46
CA LEU A 101 -3.38 9.96 -8.83
C LEU A 101 -4.70 9.49 -8.20
N VAL A 102 -5.48 10.38 -7.60
CA VAL A 102 -6.83 10.06 -7.08
C VAL A 102 -7.73 9.53 -8.20
N GLU A 103 -7.78 10.20 -9.35
CA GLU A 103 -8.55 9.77 -10.52
C GLU A 103 -8.11 8.40 -11.03
N ASN A 104 -6.79 8.19 -11.19
CA ASN A 104 -6.24 6.90 -11.62
C ASN A 104 -6.61 5.77 -10.64
N LEU A 105 -6.54 6.00 -9.33
CA LEU A 105 -6.90 5.01 -8.33
C LEU A 105 -8.39 4.65 -8.40
N LEU A 106 -9.29 5.63 -8.63
CA LEU A 106 -10.72 5.36 -8.78
C LEU A 106 -11.02 4.52 -10.03
N GLN A 107 -10.37 4.86 -11.16
CA GLN A 107 -10.50 4.10 -12.39
C GLN A 107 -9.98 2.67 -12.23
N GLU A 108 -8.87 2.48 -11.52
CA GLU A 108 -8.38 1.14 -11.19
C GLU A 108 -9.38 0.35 -10.36
N MET A 109 -9.99 0.96 -9.33
CA MET A 109 -11.04 0.28 -8.57
C MET A 109 -12.19 -0.17 -9.47
N ASP A 110 -12.60 0.63 -10.46
CA ASP A 110 -13.62 0.22 -11.43
C ASP A 110 -13.15 -0.96 -12.30
N ASN A 111 -11.93 -0.88 -12.82
CA ASN A 111 -11.34 -1.94 -13.66
C ASN A 111 -11.23 -3.28 -12.92
N TYR A 112 -10.95 -3.24 -11.61
CA TYR A 112 -10.90 -4.42 -10.75
C TYR A 112 -12.25 -4.80 -10.15
N SER A 113 -13.34 -4.12 -10.51
CA SER A 113 -14.69 -4.34 -9.96
C SER A 113 -14.74 -4.27 -8.43
N LEU A 114 -13.92 -3.40 -7.83
CA LEU A 114 -13.91 -3.16 -6.40
C LEU A 114 -15.08 -2.27 -6.01
N ASN A 115 -15.87 -2.73 -5.05
CA ASN A 115 -16.97 -1.93 -4.50
C ASN A 115 -16.41 -0.71 -3.77
N LYS A 116 -16.76 0.48 -4.27
CA LYS A 116 -16.53 1.76 -3.60
C LYS A 116 -17.54 1.89 -2.46
N ASP A 117 -17.05 2.14 -1.25
CA ASP A 117 -17.88 2.19 -0.04
C ASP A 117 -18.10 3.64 0.45
N ILE A 118 -18.84 3.79 1.54
CA ILE A 118 -19.10 5.10 2.16
C ILE A 118 -17.80 5.83 2.46
N ARG A 119 -16.74 5.10 2.84
CA ARG A 119 -15.43 5.68 3.15
C ARG A 119 -14.76 6.22 1.89
N THR A 120 -14.83 5.50 0.76
CA THR A 120 -14.35 5.99 -0.54
C THR A 120 -14.94 7.37 -0.83
N TRP A 121 -16.27 7.51 -0.77
CA TRP A 121 -16.96 8.76 -1.08
C TRP A 121 -16.68 9.87 -0.06
N THR A 122 -16.61 9.51 1.23
CA THR A 122 -16.27 10.46 2.30
C THR A 122 -14.88 11.06 2.09
N ILE A 123 -13.90 10.24 1.69
CA ILE A 123 -12.55 10.71 1.37
C ILE A 123 -12.63 11.70 0.21
N LEU A 124 -13.27 11.34 -0.90
CA LEU A 124 -13.33 12.21 -2.07
C LEU A 124 -13.99 13.56 -1.75
N ILE A 125 -15.14 13.56 -1.09
CA ILE A 125 -15.84 14.80 -0.70
C ILE A 125 -14.94 15.67 0.17
N SER A 126 -14.27 15.09 1.16
CA SER A 126 -13.37 15.82 2.06
C SER A 126 -12.19 16.45 1.30
N GLN A 127 -11.57 15.71 0.40
CA GLN A 127 -10.38 16.17 -0.33
C GLN A 127 -10.72 17.26 -1.36
N TYR A 128 -11.80 17.09 -2.12
CA TYR A 128 -12.26 18.12 -3.05
C TYR A 128 -12.84 19.35 -2.35
N GLY A 129 -13.46 19.19 -1.18
CA GLY A 129 -13.93 20.33 -0.37
C GLY A 129 -12.82 21.20 0.22
N LYS A 130 -11.64 20.60 0.50
CA LYS A 130 -10.44 21.30 0.99
C LYS A 130 -9.63 21.97 -0.13
N ALA A 131 -9.81 21.53 -1.37
CA ALA A 131 -9.14 22.07 -2.55
C ALA A 131 -9.82 23.36 -3.01
N LYS A 132 -9.57 24.46 -2.29
CA LYS A 132 -10.06 25.79 -2.64
C LYS A 132 -8.91 26.68 -3.11
#